data_AF-A0A7U9N4P3-F1
#
_entry.id   AF-A0A7U9N4P3-F1
#
_cell.length_a   1.000
_cell.length_b   1.000
_cell.length_c   1.000
_cell.angle_alpha   90.00
_cell.angle_beta   90.00
_cell.angle_gamma   90.00
#
_symmetry.space_group_name_H-M   'P 1'
#
loop_
_entity.id
_entity.type
_entity.pdbx_description
1 polymer ?
#
loop_
_entity_poly.entity_id
_entity_poly.type
_entity_poly.pdbx_seq_one_letter_code
_entity_poly.pdbx_strand_id
1 'polypeptide(L)'
;MYLISLSGELQKIVDLGFKAHTGGIAYDEAHDLLWVTGPEGKVYALSWSAILSGAYQGEIQVSFDAGLANHNGAKVASFLTLSEGELFVGSYVNGAAGVLNRYDVSDIQNPRLISAVAIPERIQGITFKRNMGTGERYMFLSQSYQTEDSYLLKYIYDDQIAAYAEPVEAHLLPEGAEQIQATARGMYILFESAARPYRALARIPNDQIYLVR
;
A
#
# COMPACT_ATOMS: atom_id res chain seq x y z
N MET A 1 -8.98 -9.93 7.42
CA MET A 1 -8.45 -8.60 7.84
C MET A 1 -8.63 -8.44 9.34
N TYR A 2 -7.64 -7.88 10.04
CA TYR A 2 -7.72 -7.58 11.47
C TYR A 2 -7.90 -6.08 11.67
N LEU A 3 -8.91 -5.69 12.45
CA LEU A 3 -9.08 -4.32 12.92
C LEU A 3 -8.51 -4.23 14.33
N ILE A 4 -7.51 -3.38 14.51
CA ILE A 4 -6.78 -3.21 15.76
C ILE A 4 -6.85 -1.73 16.15
N SER A 5 -7.05 -1.44 17.43
CA SER A 5 -7.04 -0.07 17.94
C SER A 5 -5.62 0.53 17.94
N LEU A 6 -5.52 1.84 18.15
CA LEU A 6 -4.21 2.51 18.30
C LEU A 6 -3.42 2.03 19.53
N SER A 7 -4.06 1.38 20.51
CA SER A 7 -3.38 0.75 21.66
C SER A 7 -2.97 -0.69 21.39
N GLY A 8 -3.21 -1.23 20.19
CA GLY A 8 -2.88 -2.61 19.82
C GLY A 8 -3.94 -3.65 20.18
N GLU A 9 -5.13 -3.22 20.62
CA GLU A 9 -6.20 -4.14 20.99
C GLU A 9 -6.98 -4.61 19.75
N LEU A 10 -7.08 -5.92 19.54
CA LEU A 10 -7.89 -6.51 18.48
C LEU A 10 -9.38 -6.20 18.71
N GLN A 11 -9.98 -5.44 17.79
CA GLN A 11 -11.38 -5.05 17.83
C GLN A 11 -12.26 -6.02 17.05
N LYS A 12 -11.81 -6.46 15.86
CA LYS A 12 -12.60 -7.31 14.97
C LYS A 12 -11.71 -8.10 14.02
N ILE A 13 -12.16 -9.30 13.66
CA ILE A 13 -11.65 -10.06 12.52
C ILE A 13 -12.73 -10.03 11.45
N VAL A 14 -12.38 -9.55 10.27
CA VAL A 14 -13.29 -9.41 9.12
C VAL A 14 -12.86 -10.42 8.07
N ASP A 15 -13.74 -11.34 7.70
CA ASP A 15 -13.59 -12.12 6.48
C ASP A 15 -13.90 -11.22 5.29
N LEU A 16 -12.97 -11.10 4.35
CA LEU A 16 -13.12 -10.25 3.17
C LEU A 16 -14.01 -10.90 2.10
N GLY A 17 -14.40 -12.16 2.26
CA GLY A 17 -15.22 -12.89 1.28
C GLY A 17 -14.42 -13.39 0.07
N PHE A 18 -13.10 -13.15 0.04
CA PHE A 18 -12.19 -13.63 -0.99
C PHE A 18 -10.81 -13.97 -0.41
N LYS A 19 -10.04 -14.76 -1.15
CA LYS A 19 -8.66 -15.13 -0.79
C LYS A 19 -7.67 -14.44 -1.72
N ALA A 20 -6.89 -13.52 -1.18
CA ALA A 20 -5.82 -12.84 -1.89
C ALA A 20 -4.67 -12.49 -0.93
N HIS A 21 -3.50 -12.19 -1.51
CA HIS A 21 -2.47 -11.46 -0.78
C HIS A 21 -2.88 -9.99 -0.77
N THR A 22 -3.60 -9.57 0.29
CA THR A 22 -4.04 -8.18 0.45
C THR A 22 -2.88 -7.31 0.94
N GLY A 23 -1.93 -7.02 0.05
CA GLY A 23 -0.70 -6.27 0.36
C GLY A 23 -0.88 -4.75 0.48
N GLY A 24 -2.06 -4.23 0.12
CA GLY A 24 -2.40 -2.83 0.29
C GLY A 24 -3.86 -2.60 0.67
N ILE A 25 -4.08 -1.66 1.59
CA ILE A 25 -5.38 -1.17 2.04
C ILE A 25 -5.37 0.36 2.20
N ALA A 26 -6.44 1.04 1.78
CA ALA A 26 -6.60 2.49 1.94
C ALA A 26 -8.05 2.86 2.25
N TYR A 27 -8.24 3.77 3.22
CA TYR A 27 -9.55 4.29 3.56
C TYR A 27 -9.88 5.53 2.73
N ASP A 28 -11.07 5.53 2.15
CA ASP A 28 -11.66 6.62 1.39
C ASP A 28 -12.84 7.21 2.17
N GLU A 29 -12.53 8.27 2.92
CA GLU A 29 -13.52 8.95 3.76
C GLU A 29 -14.61 9.62 2.93
N ALA A 30 -14.30 10.10 1.71
CA ALA A 30 -15.27 10.82 0.88
C ALA A 30 -16.41 9.91 0.40
N HIS A 31 -16.12 8.61 0.25
CA HIS A 31 -17.07 7.64 -0.29
C HIS A 31 -17.48 6.54 0.72
N ASP A 32 -16.96 6.56 1.96
CA ASP A 32 -17.14 5.50 2.97
C ASP A 32 -16.69 4.11 2.45
N LEU A 33 -15.55 4.09 1.76
CA LEU A 33 -14.99 2.89 1.14
C LEU A 33 -13.63 2.51 1.73
N LEU A 34 -13.38 1.21 1.72
CA LEU A 34 -12.08 0.63 1.99
C LEU A 34 -11.57 -0.02 0.70
N TRP A 35 -10.58 0.62 0.09
CA TRP A 35 -9.88 0.09 -1.09
C TRP A 35 -8.91 -1.00 -0.64
N VAL A 36 -8.96 -2.16 -1.29
CA VAL A 36 -8.11 -3.31 -0.99
C VAL A 36 -7.60 -3.97 -2.26
N THR A 37 -6.37 -4.46 -2.19
CA THR A 37 -5.80 -5.34 -3.22
C THR A 37 -6.49 -6.70 -3.20
N GLY A 38 -6.88 -7.16 -4.40
CA GLY A 38 -7.63 -8.39 -4.64
C GLY A 38 -6.83 -9.44 -5.42
N PRO A 39 -7.43 -10.61 -5.68
CA PRO A 39 -6.79 -11.69 -6.44
C PRO A 39 -6.62 -11.30 -7.91
N GLU A 40 -5.66 -11.93 -8.59
CA GLU A 40 -5.45 -11.79 -10.06
C GLU A 40 -5.32 -10.34 -10.56
N GLY A 41 -4.69 -9.47 -9.76
CA GLY A 41 -4.48 -8.06 -10.10
C GLY A 41 -5.71 -7.17 -9.97
N LYS A 42 -6.76 -7.65 -9.31
CA LYS A 42 -7.93 -6.84 -9.01
C LYS A 42 -7.68 -5.86 -7.87
N VAL A 43 -8.42 -4.77 -7.91
CA VAL A 43 -8.63 -3.87 -6.78
C VAL A 43 -10.11 -3.85 -6.46
N TYR A 44 -10.44 -3.95 -5.19
CA TYR A 44 -11.81 -3.95 -4.69
C TYR A 44 -12.06 -2.75 -3.77
N ALA A 45 -13.31 -2.29 -3.74
CA ALA A 45 -13.81 -1.39 -2.69
C ALA A 45 -14.86 -2.11 -1.85
N LEU A 46 -14.74 -1.97 -0.53
CA LEU A 46 -15.65 -2.54 0.46
C LEU A 46 -16.32 -1.41 1.23
N SER A 47 -17.57 -1.58 1.67
CA SER A 47 -18.22 -0.58 2.53
C SER A 47 -17.57 -0.56 3.91
N TRP A 48 -17.04 0.60 4.30
CA TRP A 48 -16.40 0.76 5.60
C TRP A 48 -17.42 0.75 6.75
N SER A 49 -18.54 1.46 6.61
CA SER A 49 -19.64 1.41 7.59
C SER A 49 -20.22 0.01 7.80
N ALA A 50 -20.35 -0.80 6.75
CA ALA A 50 -20.79 -2.19 6.89
C ALA A 50 -19.77 -3.03 7.69
N ILE A 51 -18.47 -2.83 7.45
CA ILE A 51 -17.39 -3.50 8.20
C ILE A 51 -17.45 -3.09 9.68
N LEU A 52 -17.60 -1.80 9.98
CA LEU A 52 -17.65 -1.28 11.35
C LEU A 52 -18.87 -1.78 12.12
N SER A 53 -20.06 -1.74 11.49
CA SER A 53 -21.31 -2.23 12.10
C SER A 53 -21.37 -3.75 12.21
N GLY A 54 -20.54 -4.49 11.45
CA GLY A 54 -20.60 -5.95 11.38
C GLY A 54 -21.65 -6.49 10.40
N ALA A 55 -22.25 -5.61 9.58
CA ALA A 55 -23.20 -5.99 8.54
C ALA A 55 -22.52 -6.59 7.29
N TYR A 56 -21.22 -6.34 7.09
CA TYR A 56 -20.46 -6.84 5.95
C TYR A 56 -20.42 -8.37 5.86
N GLN A 57 -20.80 -8.94 4.70
CA GLN A 57 -20.82 -10.37 4.41
C GLN A 57 -19.95 -10.75 3.20
N GLY A 58 -18.98 -9.91 2.83
CA GLY A 58 -18.09 -10.17 1.69
C GLY A 58 -18.49 -9.44 0.41
N GLU A 59 -19.40 -8.45 0.48
CA GLU A 59 -19.85 -7.71 -0.69
C GLU A 59 -18.72 -6.86 -1.28
N ILE A 60 -18.54 -6.93 -2.60
CA ILE A 60 -17.59 -6.08 -3.32
C ILE A 60 -18.40 -4.98 -4.01
N GLN A 61 -18.21 -3.73 -3.59
CA GLN A 61 -18.94 -2.56 -4.11
C GLN A 61 -18.39 -2.12 -5.47
N VAL A 62 -17.08 -2.21 -5.63
CA VAL A 62 -16.35 -1.86 -6.86
C VAL A 62 -15.30 -2.93 -7.10
N SER A 63 -15.12 -3.32 -8.36
CA SER A 63 -14.05 -4.23 -8.78
C SER A 63 -13.50 -3.84 -10.14
N PHE A 64 -12.20 -3.59 -10.23
CA PHE A 64 -11.53 -3.34 -11.50
C PHE A 64 -10.17 -4.05 -11.58
N ASP A 65 -9.65 -4.24 -12.80
CA ASP A 65 -8.31 -4.79 -13.05
C ASP A 65 -7.30 -3.65 -13.03
N ALA A 66 -6.26 -3.74 -12.21
CA ALA A 66 -5.21 -2.74 -12.16
C ALA A 66 -4.32 -2.78 -13.43
N GLY A 67 -4.38 -3.83 -14.26
CA GLY A 67 -3.58 -3.93 -15.48
C GLY A 67 -2.09 -4.06 -15.22
N LEU A 68 -1.71 -4.53 -14.03
CA LEU A 68 -0.35 -4.63 -13.54
C LEU A 68 0.11 -6.10 -13.51
N ALA A 69 1.40 -6.33 -13.71
CA ALA A 69 2.01 -7.66 -13.67
C ALA A 69 3.33 -7.66 -12.88
N ASN A 70 3.70 -8.82 -12.33
CA ASN A 70 4.98 -9.03 -11.66
C ASN A 70 6.06 -9.55 -12.64
N HIS A 71 7.26 -9.81 -12.11
CA HIS A 71 8.43 -10.31 -12.85
C HIS A 71 8.20 -11.67 -13.56
N ASN A 72 7.16 -12.42 -13.19
CA ASN A 72 6.79 -13.69 -13.84
C ASN A 72 5.61 -13.54 -14.83
N GLY A 73 5.17 -12.31 -15.08
CA GLY A 73 4.02 -12.02 -15.94
C GLY A 73 2.65 -12.32 -15.30
N ALA A 74 2.61 -12.68 -14.01
CA ALA A 74 1.35 -12.88 -13.31
C ALA A 74 0.70 -11.54 -12.98
N LYS A 75 -0.63 -11.44 -13.14
CA LYS A 75 -1.39 -10.23 -12.78
C LYS A 75 -1.33 -9.97 -11.28
N VAL A 76 -1.03 -8.73 -10.90
CA VAL A 76 -0.89 -8.33 -9.49
C VAL A 76 -1.46 -6.93 -9.23
N ALA A 77 -1.91 -6.71 -8.01
CA ALA A 77 -2.08 -5.39 -7.41
C ALA A 77 -1.45 -5.55 -6.03
N SER A 78 -0.21 -5.10 -5.88
CA SER A 78 0.63 -5.52 -4.75
C SER A 78 0.47 -4.62 -3.55
N PHE A 79 0.33 -3.32 -3.79
CA PHE A 79 0.11 -2.31 -2.77
C PHE A 79 -0.74 -1.19 -3.33
N LEU A 80 -1.38 -0.42 -2.45
CA LEU A 80 -2.14 0.77 -2.84
C LEU A 80 -2.18 1.81 -1.73
N THR A 81 -2.48 3.05 -2.10
CA THR A 81 -2.86 4.12 -1.18
C THR A 81 -3.85 5.06 -1.85
N LEU A 82 -4.62 5.79 -1.04
CA LEU A 82 -5.45 6.90 -1.50
C LEU A 82 -4.78 8.20 -1.06
N SER A 83 -4.61 9.13 -2.00
CA SER A 83 -4.01 10.42 -1.68
C SER A 83 -4.61 11.53 -2.54
N GLU A 84 -5.16 12.54 -1.86
CA GLU A 84 -5.77 13.71 -2.51
C GLU A 84 -6.88 13.35 -3.52
N GLY A 85 -7.68 12.32 -3.21
CA GLY A 85 -8.79 11.85 -4.04
C GLY A 85 -8.40 10.93 -5.20
N GLU A 86 -7.10 10.64 -5.37
CA GLU A 86 -6.60 9.72 -6.38
C GLU A 86 -6.15 8.41 -5.72
N LEU A 87 -6.42 7.29 -6.40
CA LEU A 87 -6.01 5.96 -5.97
C LEU A 87 -4.71 5.57 -6.70
N PHE A 88 -3.69 5.21 -5.93
CA PHE A 88 -2.40 4.76 -6.43
C PHE A 88 -2.28 3.26 -6.18
N VAL A 89 -1.97 2.50 -7.22
CA VAL A 89 -1.86 1.03 -7.17
C VAL A 89 -0.56 0.62 -7.83
N GLY A 90 0.25 -0.20 -7.18
CA GLY A 90 1.56 -0.58 -7.70
C GLY A 90 1.81 -2.07 -7.79
N SER A 91 2.77 -2.43 -8.63
CA SER A 91 3.23 -3.81 -8.80
C SER A 91 4.51 -4.09 -8.02
N TYR A 92 4.53 -5.24 -7.37
CA TYR A 92 5.76 -5.84 -6.87
C TYR A 92 6.47 -6.56 -8.02
N VAL A 93 7.70 -6.14 -8.32
CA VAL A 93 8.57 -6.73 -9.34
C VAL A 93 9.94 -6.94 -8.71
N ASN A 94 10.62 -8.05 -9.03
CA ASN A 94 11.97 -8.35 -8.55
C ASN A 94 12.88 -8.50 -9.78
N GLY A 95 14.04 -7.85 -9.78
CA GLY A 95 15.00 -7.82 -10.90
C GLY A 95 14.65 -6.87 -12.05
N ALA A 96 13.57 -6.09 -11.93
CA ALA A 96 13.17 -5.07 -12.90
C ALA A 96 12.29 -3.99 -12.25
N ALA A 97 12.13 -2.85 -12.93
CA ALA A 97 11.28 -1.77 -12.46
C ALA A 97 9.82 -2.24 -12.29
N GLY A 98 9.19 -1.81 -11.20
CA GLY A 98 7.75 -1.91 -11.01
C GLY A 98 7.01 -0.82 -11.77
N VAL A 99 5.68 -0.86 -11.69
CA VAL A 99 4.80 0.17 -12.24
C VAL A 99 3.87 0.66 -11.14
N LEU A 100 3.70 1.97 -11.06
CA LEU A 100 2.71 2.65 -10.24
C LEU A 100 1.65 3.27 -11.14
N ASN A 101 0.43 2.76 -11.04
CA ASN A 101 -0.73 3.31 -11.71
C ASN A 101 -1.45 4.30 -10.80
N ARG A 102 -1.90 5.40 -11.38
CA ARG A 102 -2.72 6.44 -10.74
C ARG A 102 -4.10 6.45 -11.36
N TYR A 103 -5.14 6.37 -10.54
CA TYR A 103 -6.54 6.33 -10.95
C TYR A 103 -7.31 7.51 -10.40
N ASP A 104 -8.15 8.09 -11.27
CA ASP A 104 -9.27 8.93 -10.89
C ASP A 104 -10.38 8.02 -10.33
N VAL A 105 -10.80 8.29 -9.11
CA VAL A 105 -11.90 7.57 -8.43
C VAL A 105 -13.03 8.50 -8.01
N SER A 106 -13.14 9.67 -8.64
CA SER A 106 -14.27 10.59 -8.42
C SER A 106 -15.62 9.97 -8.83
N ASP A 107 -15.63 9.13 -9.87
CA ASP A 107 -16.68 8.15 -10.11
C ASP A 107 -16.19 6.77 -9.67
N ILE A 108 -16.54 6.40 -8.43
CA ILE A 108 -16.12 5.14 -7.82
C ILE A 108 -16.54 3.90 -8.64
N GLN A 109 -17.61 3.99 -9.43
CA GLN A 109 -18.08 2.86 -10.24
C GLN A 109 -17.25 2.67 -11.52
N ASN A 110 -16.54 3.73 -11.95
CA ASN A 110 -15.72 3.73 -13.15
C ASN A 110 -14.31 4.30 -12.88
N PRO A 111 -13.47 3.64 -12.05
CA PRO A 111 -12.09 4.07 -11.84
C PRO A 111 -11.35 4.20 -13.18
N ARG A 112 -10.78 5.38 -13.44
CA ARG A 112 -10.13 5.69 -14.72
C ARG A 112 -8.64 5.86 -14.53
N LEU A 113 -7.85 5.06 -15.25
CA LEU A 113 -6.40 5.20 -15.28
C LEU A 113 -6.01 6.59 -15.84
N ILE A 114 -5.28 7.36 -15.04
CA ILE A 114 -4.73 8.68 -15.42
C ILE A 114 -3.32 8.51 -15.97
N SER A 115 -2.46 7.81 -15.24
CA SER A 115 -1.05 7.63 -15.61
C SER A 115 -0.49 6.33 -15.05
N ALA A 116 0.58 5.86 -15.70
CA ALA A 116 1.39 4.74 -15.28
C ALA A 116 2.85 5.18 -15.31
N VAL A 117 3.56 5.03 -14.20
CA VAL A 117 4.95 5.47 -14.07
C VAL A 117 5.83 4.33 -13.57
N ALA A 118 7.07 4.28 -14.04
CA ALA A 118 8.03 3.30 -13.54
C ALA A 118 8.48 3.67 -12.11
N ILE A 119 8.58 2.66 -11.26
CA ILE A 119 9.10 2.75 -9.89
C ILE A 119 10.21 1.71 -9.70
N PRO A 120 11.03 1.81 -8.63
CA PRO A 120 12.06 0.81 -8.38
C PRO A 120 11.45 -0.60 -8.20
N GLU A 121 12.33 -1.60 -8.22
CA GLU A 121 11.92 -2.96 -7.87
C GLU A 121 11.57 -3.09 -6.38
N ARG A 122 10.91 -4.19 -6.04
CA ARG A 122 10.70 -4.69 -4.66
C ARG A 122 9.94 -3.73 -3.75
N ILE A 123 9.08 -2.89 -4.32
CA ILE A 123 8.23 -1.99 -3.55
C ILE A 123 7.05 -2.76 -2.94
N GLN A 124 6.84 -2.57 -1.64
CA GLN A 124 5.79 -3.20 -0.85
C GLN A 124 4.71 -2.22 -0.39
N GLY A 125 4.97 -0.91 -0.42
CA GLY A 125 4.06 0.07 0.13
C GLY A 125 4.35 1.47 -0.39
N ILE A 126 3.34 2.33 -0.28
CA ILE A 126 3.36 3.72 -0.73
C ILE A 126 2.58 4.59 0.24
N THR A 127 3.07 5.81 0.48
CA THR A 127 2.31 6.87 1.14
C THR A 127 2.78 8.23 0.65
N PHE A 128 1.96 9.26 0.87
CA PHE A 128 2.31 10.64 0.54
C PHE A 128 2.35 11.52 1.78
N LYS A 129 3.18 12.57 1.76
CA LYS A 129 3.20 13.62 2.77
C LYS A 129 3.47 14.96 2.12
N ARG A 130 2.74 15.99 2.52
CA ARG A 130 2.98 17.36 2.09
C ARG A 130 3.82 18.11 3.12
N ASN A 131 4.81 18.85 2.66
CA ASN A 131 5.50 19.84 3.48
C ASN A 131 4.61 21.08 3.61
N MET A 132 4.16 21.38 4.83
CA MET A 132 3.25 22.50 5.05
C MET A 132 3.91 23.88 4.83
N GLY A 133 5.24 23.97 4.92
CA GLY A 133 5.97 25.23 4.73
C GLY A 133 6.26 25.55 3.27
N THR A 134 6.56 24.53 2.45
CA THR A 134 6.92 24.72 1.03
C THR A 134 5.80 24.34 0.06
N GLY A 135 4.78 23.62 0.54
CA GLY A 135 3.76 23.00 -0.30
C GLY A 135 4.24 21.76 -1.07
N GLU A 136 5.53 21.43 -1.00
CA GLU A 136 6.12 20.29 -1.72
C GLU A 136 5.48 18.97 -1.27
N ARG A 137 5.07 18.14 -2.24
CA ARG A 137 4.50 16.82 -1.98
C ARG A 137 5.61 15.80 -2.13
N TYR A 138 5.75 14.93 -1.14
CA TYR A 138 6.67 13.81 -1.18
C TYR A 138 5.90 12.50 -1.33
N MET A 139 6.44 11.61 -2.16
CA MET A 139 6.05 10.21 -2.24
C MET A 139 7.08 9.39 -1.47
N PHE A 140 6.61 8.49 -0.62
CA PHE A 140 7.44 7.53 0.09
C PHE A 140 7.08 6.14 -0.37
N LEU A 141 8.11 5.31 -0.60
CA LEU A 141 7.97 3.91 -0.96
C LEU A 141 8.74 3.06 0.05
N SER A 142 8.15 1.96 0.52
CA SER A 142 8.87 0.92 1.25
C SER A 142 9.38 -0.11 0.26
N GLN A 143 10.68 -0.38 0.30
CA GLN A 143 11.34 -1.38 -0.52
C GLN A 143 11.84 -2.53 0.36
N SER A 144 11.50 -3.77 0.02
CA SER A 144 11.84 -4.94 0.84
C SER A 144 11.86 -6.23 0.01
N TYR A 145 12.70 -7.18 0.41
CA TYR A 145 12.74 -8.51 -0.17
C TYR A 145 13.18 -9.55 0.86
N GLN A 146 12.28 -10.50 1.16
CA GLN A 146 12.54 -11.60 2.08
C GLN A 146 13.12 -11.10 3.42
N THR A 147 14.35 -11.52 3.75
CA THR A 147 15.09 -11.13 4.95
C THR A 147 16.33 -10.30 4.60
N GLU A 148 16.31 -9.60 3.47
CA GLU A 148 17.26 -8.52 3.19
C GLU A 148 16.86 -7.26 3.95
N ASP A 149 17.81 -6.33 4.08
CA ASP A 149 17.49 -5.01 4.64
C ASP A 149 16.42 -4.33 3.79
N SER A 150 15.53 -3.60 4.46
CA SER A 150 14.51 -2.80 3.78
C SER A 150 14.93 -1.34 3.70
N TYR A 151 14.26 -0.57 2.85
CA TYR A 151 14.51 0.85 2.70
C TYR A 151 13.22 1.65 2.67
N LEU A 152 13.23 2.83 3.28
CA LEU A 152 12.25 3.88 3.03
C LEU A 152 12.85 4.84 2.01
N LEU A 153 12.27 4.83 0.81
CA LEU A 153 12.70 5.68 -0.30
C LEU A 153 11.80 6.91 -0.35
N LYS A 154 12.39 8.10 -0.45
CA LYS A 154 11.68 9.38 -0.55
C LYS A 154 11.90 9.98 -1.93
N TYR A 155 10.83 10.47 -2.54
CA TYR A 155 10.83 11.19 -3.80
C TYR A 155 10.08 12.51 -3.65
N ILE A 156 10.50 13.53 -4.38
CA ILE A 156 9.63 14.68 -4.66
C ILE A 156 8.59 14.19 -5.66
N TYR A 157 7.31 14.30 -5.32
CA TYR A 157 6.24 13.85 -6.19
C TYR A 157 5.99 14.87 -7.30
N ASP A 158 6.04 14.39 -8.53
CA ASP A 158 5.69 15.10 -9.76
C ASP A 158 4.82 14.18 -10.61
N ASP A 159 3.65 14.66 -11.01
CA ASP A 159 2.67 13.85 -11.73
C ASP A 159 2.89 13.84 -13.25
N GLN A 160 3.88 14.59 -13.73
CA GLN A 160 4.36 14.63 -15.11
C GLN A 160 5.63 13.79 -15.34
N ILE A 161 6.20 13.19 -14.29
CA ILE A 161 7.42 12.40 -14.41
C ILE A 161 7.15 11.03 -15.07
N ALA A 162 8.07 10.58 -15.91
CA ALA A 162 7.96 9.28 -16.56
C ALA A 162 8.41 8.11 -15.65
N ALA A 163 9.34 8.37 -14.73
CA ALA A 163 9.93 7.36 -13.87
C ALA A 163 10.50 7.94 -12.56
N TYR A 164 10.26 7.23 -11.47
CA TYR A 164 10.89 7.45 -10.17
C TYR A 164 12.09 6.52 -10.00
N ALA A 165 13.20 6.81 -10.68
CA ALA A 165 14.37 5.94 -10.67
C ALA A 165 15.27 6.15 -9.44
N GLU A 166 15.53 7.41 -9.08
CA GLU A 166 16.48 7.77 -8.02
C GLU A 166 15.77 8.55 -6.90
N PRO A 167 15.80 8.05 -5.65
CA PRO A 167 15.20 8.76 -4.53
C PRO A 167 16.05 9.96 -4.11
N VAL A 168 15.40 11.00 -3.58
CA VAL A 168 16.11 12.13 -2.97
C VAL A 168 16.72 11.76 -1.61
N GLU A 169 16.12 10.78 -0.92
CA GLU A 169 16.66 10.18 0.31
C GLU A 169 16.30 8.69 0.36
N ALA A 170 17.22 7.87 0.87
CA ALA A 170 16.98 6.47 1.17
C ALA A 170 17.41 6.17 2.61
N HIS A 171 16.48 5.69 3.43
CA HIS A 171 16.71 5.38 4.85
C HIS A 171 16.68 3.87 5.05
N LEU A 172 17.71 3.33 5.71
CA LEU A 172 17.78 1.91 6.05
C LEU A 172 16.71 1.56 7.09
N LEU A 173 15.98 0.47 6.85
CA LEU A 173 14.99 -0.11 7.74
C LEU A 173 15.35 -1.58 8.07
N PRO A 174 14.88 -2.12 9.20
CA PRO A 174 14.90 -3.56 9.46
C PRO A 174 14.19 -4.38 8.38
N GLU A 175 14.41 -5.68 8.36
CA GLU A 175 13.89 -6.56 7.32
C GLU A 175 12.36 -6.63 7.29
N GLY A 176 11.82 -6.80 6.09
CA GLY A 176 10.41 -7.07 5.87
C GLY A 176 9.52 -5.85 6.01
N ALA A 177 9.98 -4.64 5.67
CA ALA A 177 9.10 -3.46 5.67
C ALA A 177 8.03 -3.60 4.58
N GLU A 178 6.76 -3.54 4.98
CA GLU A 178 5.59 -3.71 4.10
C GLU A 178 4.83 -2.38 3.98
N GLN A 179 3.54 -2.32 4.31
CA GLN A 179 2.74 -1.12 4.19
C GLN A 179 3.23 0.00 5.13
N ILE A 180 3.25 1.22 4.58
CA ILE A 180 3.60 2.46 5.29
C ILE A 180 2.43 3.45 5.20
N GLN A 181 2.26 4.28 6.24
CA GLN A 181 1.21 5.30 6.27
C GLN A 181 1.71 6.56 6.96
N ALA A 182 1.87 7.64 6.20
CA ALA A 182 2.14 8.96 6.75
C ALA A 182 0.85 9.57 7.31
N THR A 183 0.99 10.21 8.48
CA THR A 183 -0.07 10.93 9.18
C THR A 183 0.48 12.21 9.79
N ALA A 184 -0.37 13.05 10.37
CA ALA A 184 0.07 14.21 11.14
C ALA A 184 0.95 13.84 12.36
N ARG A 185 0.87 12.60 12.87
CA ARG A 185 1.64 12.14 14.04
C ARG A 185 3.04 11.61 13.68
N GLY A 186 3.31 11.40 12.40
CA GLY A 186 4.47 10.66 11.92
C GLY A 186 4.08 9.59 10.90
N MET A 187 5.03 8.72 10.56
CA MET A 187 4.85 7.60 9.64
C MET A 187 4.73 6.29 10.39
N TYR A 188 3.63 5.57 10.17
CA TYR A 188 3.47 4.19 10.61
C TYR A 188 4.15 3.24 9.62
N ILE A 189 4.85 2.23 10.13
CA ILE A 189 5.52 1.20 9.33
C ILE A 189 5.15 -0.17 9.90
N LEU A 190 4.67 -1.06 9.03
CA LEU A 190 4.42 -2.47 9.31
C LEU A 190 5.60 -3.32 8.83
N PHE A 191 5.95 -4.37 9.59
CA PHE A 191 6.96 -5.34 9.20
C PHE A 191 6.40 -6.77 9.17
N GLU A 192 6.80 -7.57 8.16
CA GLU A 192 6.47 -8.99 8.04
C GLU A 192 7.58 -9.91 8.63
N SER A 193 8.72 -9.37 9.06
CA SER A 193 9.86 -10.17 9.52
C SER A 193 9.58 -11.10 10.70
N ALA A 194 8.57 -10.81 11.53
CA ALA A 194 8.16 -11.71 12.61
C ALA A 194 7.10 -12.77 12.20
N ALA A 195 6.60 -12.74 10.96
CA ALA A 195 5.66 -13.74 10.47
C ALA A 195 6.33 -15.12 10.37
N ARG A 196 5.53 -16.19 10.53
CA ARG A 196 6.03 -17.57 10.62
C ARG A 196 7.05 -17.96 9.53
N PRO A 197 6.87 -17.59 8.25
CA PRO A 197 7.83 -17.97 7.20
C PRO A 197 9.21 -17.32 7.35
N TYR A 198 9.28 -16.11 7.91
CA TYR A 198 10.50 -15.30 7.94
C TYR A 198 11.17 -15.24 9.31
N ARG A 199 10.41 -15.49 10.39
CA ARG A 199 10.86 -15.29 11.78
C ARG A 199 12.18 -15.99 12.13
N ALA A 200 12.42 -17.18 11.59
CA ALA A 200 13.63 -17.95 11.87
C ALA A 200 14.87 -17.45 11.10
N LEU A 201 14.66 -16.68 10.03
CA LEU A 201 15.70 -16.20 9.12
C LEU A 201 15.98 -14.70 9.30
N ALA A 202 15.01 -13.93 9.78
CA ALA A 202 15.17 -12.51 10.06
C ALA A 202 16.19 -12.29 11.19
N ARG A 203 17.12 -11.34 11.00
CA ARG A 203 18.08 -10.92 12.01
C ARG A 203 17.37 -10.18 13.13
N ILE A 204 16.40 -9.34 12.77
CA ILE A 204 15.58 -8.57 13.70
C ILE A 204 14.10 -8.86 13.39
N PRO A 205 13.49 -9.89 13.97
CA PRO A 205 12.05 -10.13 13.82
C PRO A 205 11.25 -8.99 14.47
N ASN A 206 10.45 -8.27 13.67
CA ASN A 206 9.61 -7.17 14.13
C ASN A 206 8.13 -7.58 14.17
N ASP A 207 7.53 -7.60 15.37
CA ASP A 207 6.12 -7.91 15.60
C ASP A 207 5.29 -6.69 16.06
N GLN A 208 5.83 -5.48 15.83
CA GLN A 208 5.21 -4.21 16.19
C GLN A 208 4.97 -3.34 14.96
N ILE A 209 3.99 -2.44 15.07
CA ILE A 209 3.83 -1.31 14.15
C ILE A 209 4.62 -0.14 14.75
N TYR A 210 5.57 0.39 14.00
CA TYR A 210 6.41 1.49 14.45
C TYR A 210 5.82 2.83 14.02
N LEU A 211 5.97 3.87 14.86
CA LEU A 211 5.67 5.26 14.50
C LEU A 211 6.97 6.07 14.50
N VAL A 212 7.42 6.49 13.32
CA VAL A 212 8.61 7.33 13.11
C VAL A 212 8.19 8.80 13.02
N ARG A 213 8.91 9.70 13.70
CA ARG A 213 8.59 11.13 13.79
C ARG A 213 9.64 12.00 13.13
#